data_AF-A0A2I0T0W1-F1
#
_entry.id   AF-A0A2I0T0W1-F1
#
_cell.length_a   1.000
_cell.length_b   1.000
_cell.length_c   1.000
_cell.angle_alpha   90.00
_cell.angle_beta   90.00
_cell.angle_gamma   90.00
#
_symmetry.space_group_name_H-M   'P 1'
#
loop_
_entity.id
_entity.type
_entity.pdbx_description
1 polymer ?
#
loop_
_entity_poly.entity_id
_entity_poly.type
_entity_poly.pdbx_seq_one_letter_code
_entity_poly.pdbx_strand_id
1 'polypeptide(L)'
;MWRLTAERELMSMLSTSLADQDIFNAVIKQDPALVYRLPCFWNVQLSDHTRSEQCYTEVSDLKVIHWNSPKKLRVKNKHVEFFRNLYLTFLEYDGNLLRRELFGCASLPSPPSNQLQQALEELDEDDPCYDFRRQHLTQHRVHLFFLQYEFLALPNPTDVTLVAQLSMDRLQMLEAICKHWAGPISLALYMSDAEAQQFLRYAQASEVLSARRNVAYHIVYKEGQFYPINLLRNVALANTQTPYVFLTDIDFLPMYGLYDYLR
;
A
#
# COMPACT_ATOMS: atom_id res chain seq x y z
N MET A 1 4.63 34.04 10.17
CA MET A 1 3.40 34.18 9.37
C MET A 1 2.35 33.16 9.81
N TRP A 2 2.47 31.88 9.43
CA TRP A 2 1.49 30.82 9.74
C TRP A 2 0.98 30.76 11.18
N ARG A 3 1.88 30.61 12.16
CA ARG A 3 1.53 30.57 13.59
C ARG A 3 0.80 31.83 14.06
N LEU A 4 1.29 33.01 13.66
CA LEU A 4 0.71 34.30 14.05
C LEU A 4 -0.69 34.49 13.47
N THR A 5 -0.89 34.09 12.20
CA THR A 5 -2.21 34.14 11.56
C THR A 5 -3.17 33.15 12.21
N ALA A 6 -2.72 31.92 12.50
CA ALA A 6 -3.52 30.92 13.20
C ALA A 6 -3.94 31.39 14.60
N GLU A 7 -3.00 31.86 15.43
CA GLU A 7 -3.29 32.39 16.77
C GLU A 7 -4.28 33.56 16.71
N ARG A 8 -4.14 34.45 15.72
CA ARG A 8 -5.04 35.60 15.54
C ARG A 8 -6.47 35.18 15.15
N GLU A 9 -6.62 34.33 14.13
CA GLU A 9 -7.95 33.91 13.66
C GLU A 9 -8.64 32.99 14.67
N LEU A 10 -7.89 32.19 15.44
CA LEU A 10 -8.47 31.35 16.50
C LEU A 10 -9.04 32.16 17.66
N MET A 11 -8.58 33.40 17.89
CA MET A 11 -9.19 34.29 18.88
C MET A 11 -10.61 34.72 18.50
N SER A 12 -10.97 34.71 17.21
CA SER A 12 -12.30 35.12 16.72
C SER A 12 -13.17 33.93 16.30
N MET A 13 -12.58 32.93 15.62
CA MET A 13 -13.29 31.76 15.10
C MET A 13 -13.38 30.60 16.11
N LEU A 14 -12.60 30.66 17.21
CA LEU A 14 -12.56 29.72 18.35
C LEU A 14 -12.09 28.29 18.03
N SER A 15 -12.22 27.82 16.79
CA SER A 15 -11.78 26.51 16.32
C SER A 15 -11.65 26.47 14.80
N THR A 16 -10.94 25.47 14.29
CA THR A 16 -10.94 25.13 12.86
C THR A 16 -11.98 24.05 12.56
N SER A 17 -12.55 24.08 11.37
CA SER A 17 -13.48 23.06 10.86
C SER A 17 -12.80 22.08 9.90
N LEU A 18 -11.82 22.54 9.12
CA LEU A 18 -11.04 21.77 8.15
C LEU A 18 -9.55 21.76 8.50
N ALA A 19 -9.23 21.89 9.79
CA ALA A 19 -7.88 21.81 10.34
C ALA A 19 -6.87 22.72 9.61
N ASP A 20 -5.90 22.13 8.92
CA ASP A 20 -4.83 22.81 8.22
C ASP A 20 -5.34 23.63 7.03
N GLN A 21 -6.36 23.17 6.31
CA GLN A 21 -6.94 23.91 5.18
C GLN A 21 -7.47 25.30 5.58
N ASP A 22 -8.04 25.43 6.78
CA ASP A 22 -8.52 26.72 7.29
C ASP A 22 -7.35 27.68 7.59
N ILE A 23 -6.27 27.15 8.17
CA ILE A 23 -5.05 27.93 8.44
C ILE A 23 -4.40 28.38 7.12
N PHE A 24 -4.35 27.50 6.13
CA PHE A 24 -3.87 27.86 4.79
C PHE A 24 -4.69 29.00 4.19
N ASN A 25 -6.02 28.87 4.18
CA ASN A 25 -6.91 29.89 3.64
C ASN A 25 -6.81 31.23 4.39
N ALA A 26 -6.65 31.20 5.71
CA ALA A 26 -6.48 32.40 6.52
C ALA A 26 -5.22 33.19 6.15
N VAL A 27 -4.10 32.49 5.96
CA VAL A 27 -2.84 33.10 5.52
C VAL A 27 -2.95 33.64 4.11
N ILE A 28 -3.50 32.84 3.19
CA ILE A 28 -3.70 33.24 1.79
C ILE A 28 -4.60 34.49 1.69
N LYS A 29 -5.59 34.60 2.57
CA LYS A 29 -6.46 35.79 2.65
C LYS A 29 -5.69 37.04 3.10
N GLN A 30 -4.73 36.89 4.01
CA GLN A 30 -3.89 38.00 4.48
C GLN A 30 -2.78 38.36 3.47
N ASP A 31 -2.23 37.38 2.75
CA ASP A 31 -1.19 37.57 1.75
C ASP A 31 -1.50 36.79 0.45
N PRO A 32 -2.32 37.37 -0.44
CA PRO A 32 -2.75 36.70 -1.67
C PRO A 32 -1.61 36.43 -2.66
N ALA A 33 -0.49 37.16 -2.56
CA ALA A 33 0.64 37.04 -3.48
C ALA A 33 1.38 35.70 -3.33
N LEU A 34 1.19 34.98 -2.22
CA LEU A 34 1.78 33.67 -1.97
C LEU A 34 1.20 32.55 -2.85
N VAL A 35 0.04 32.78 -3.48
CA VAL A 35 -0.70 31.72 -4.18
C VAL A 35 -0.65 31.88 -5.68
N TYR A 36 -0.12 30.85 -6.33
CA TYR A 36 -0.37 30.61 -7.74
C TYR A 36 -1.67 29.82 -7.92
N ARG A 37 -2.65 30.40 -8.61
CA ARG A 37 -3.95 29.74 -8.83
C ARG A 37 -3.87 28.77 -10.00
N LEU A 38 -4.07 27.50 -9.72
CA LEU A 38 -4.16 26.45 -10.73
C LEU A 38 -5.56 26.41 -11.38
N PRO A 39 -5.66 26.06 -12.67
CA PRO A 39 -6.92 25.67 -13.27
C PRO A 39 -7.58 24.50 -12.51
N CYS A 40 -8.91 24.48 -12.44
CA CYS A 40 -9.60 23.56 -11.54
C CYS A 40 -9.54 22.08 -11.94
N PHE A 41 -9.16 21.74 -13.18
CA PHE A 41 -8.90 20.36 -13.61
C PHE A 41 -7.67 19.71 -12.93
N TRP A 42 -6.84 20.50 -12.24
CA TRP A 42 -5.76 20.03 -11.36
C TRP A 42 -6.21 19.69 -9.93
N ASN A 43 -7.49 19.88 -9.60
CA ASN A 43 -8.08 19.48 -8.32
C ASN A 43 -9.59 19.32 -8.47
N VAL A 44 -10.02 18.32 -9.25
CA VAL A 44 -11.44 18.01 -9.44
C VAL A 44 -11.98 17.35 -8.17
N GLN A 45 -12.63 18.13 -7.33
CA GLN A 45 -13.12 17.69 -6.02
C GLN A 45 -14.41 16.90 -6.17
N LEU A 46 -14.46 15.71 -5.59
CA LEU A 46 -15.60 14.79 -5.63
C LEU A 46 -16.28 14.72 -4.26
N SER A 47 -17.28 15.58 -4.07
CA SER A 47 -18.16 15.62 -2.91
C SER A 47 -19.63 15.68 -3.35
N ASP A 48 -20.56 15.51 -2.41
CA ASP A 48 -22.01 15.56 -2.69
C ASP A 48 -22.48 16.93 -3.20
N HIS A 49 -21.69 17.99 -2.97
CA HIS A 49 -22.00 19.37 -3.33
C HIS A 49 -20.93 19.97 -4.26
N THR A 50 -20.21 19.13 -5.00
CA THR A 50 -19.17 19.61 -5.90
C THR A 50 -19.74 20.49 -7.01
N ARG A 51 -18.97 21.52 -7.38
CA ARG A 51 -19.22 22.35 -8.57
C ARG A 51 -18.21 22.07 -9.69
N SER A 52 -17.39 21.04 -9.52
CA SER A 52 -16.29 20.72 -10.45
C SER A 52 -16.76 20.13 -11.78
N GLU A 53 -18.06 19.92 -12.00
CA GLU A 53 -18.60 19.50 -13.30
C GLU A 53 -18.29 20.50 -14.42
N GLN A 54 -18.07 21.77 -14.08
CA GLN A 54 -17.70 22.81 -15.05
C GLN A 54 -16.18 22.83 -15.34
N CYS A 55 -15.39 21.99 -14.66
CA CYS A 55 -13.93 21.98 -14.78
C CYS A 55 -13.41 21.10 -15.92
N TYR A 56 -14.27 20.31 -16.54
CA TYR A 56 -13.91 19.39 -17.61
C TYR A 56 -15.10 19.21 -18.56
N THR A 57 -14.78 19.04 -19.84
CA THR A 57 -15.76 18.65 -20.87
C THR A 57 -15.52 17.23 -21.34
N GLU A 58 -14.25 16.83 -21.39
CA GLU A 58 -13.80 15.51 -21.77
C GLU A 58 -12.88 14.91 -20.70
N VAL A 59 -12.64 13.60 -20.78
CA VAL A 59 -11.80 12.88 -19.80
C VAL A 59 -10.33 13.34 -19.89
N SER A 60 -9.87 13.73 -21.08
CA SER A 60 -8.50 14.23 -21.36
C SER A 60 -8.18 15.53 -20.63
N ASP A 61 -9.19 16.32 -20.27
CA ASP A 61 -9.05 17.57 -19.50
C ASP A 61 -8.60 17.30 -18.06
N LEU A 62 -9.04 16.18 -17.49
CA LEU A 62 -8.78 15.81 -16.10
C LEU A 62 -7.30 15.53 -15.86
N LYS A 63 -6.71 16.19 -14.86
CA LYS A 63 -5.32 15.94 -14.44
C LYS A 63 -5.25 15.29 -13.06
N VAL A 64 -6.05 15.77 -12.10
CA VAL A 64 -6.11 15.20 -10.75
C VAL A 64 -7.54 15.12 -10.27
N ILE A 65 -7.93 13.91 -9.88
CA ILE A 65 -9.26 13.59 -9.34
C ILE A 65 -9.13 13.42 -7.82
N HIS A 66 -9.92 14.16 -7.06
CA HIS A 66 -9.77 14.24 -5.61
C HIS A 66 -11.04 13.81 -4.88
N TRP A 67 -11.00 12.60 -4.30
CA TRP A 67 -12.05 12.09 -3.40
C TRP A 67 -11.95 12.71 -2.00
N ASN A 68 -12.33 13.98 -1.89
CA ASN A 68 -12.20 14.79 -0.68
C ASN A 68 -13.26 14.49 0.39
N SER A 69 -14.38 13.88 0.01
CA SER A 69 -15.44 13.52 0.98
C SER A 69 -15.02 12.35 1.89
N PRO A 70 -15.41 12.36 3.18
CA PRO A 70 -15.30 11.18 4.06
C PRO A 70 -16.05 9.96 3.52
N LYS A 71 -17.10 10.17 2.71
CA LYS A 71 -17.85 9.09 2.05
C LYS A 71 -17.04 8.40 0.94
N LYS A 72 -15.93 9.00 0.49
CA LYS A 72 -15.06 8.51 -0.59
C LYS A 72 -15.89 8.09 -1.81
N LEU A 73 -15.84 6.83 -2.23
CA LEU A 73 -16.57 6.30 -3.39
C LEU A 73 -18.10 6.28 -3.23
N ARG A 74 -18.63 6.58 -2.03
CA ARG A 74 -20.07 6.59 -1.74
C ARG A 74 -20.72 7.97 -1.85
N VAL A 75 -20.02 8.97 -2.39
CA VAL A 75 -20.60 10.28 -2.68
C VAL A 75 -21.70 10.18 -3.75
N LYS A 76 -22.62 11.12 -3.74
CA LYS A 76 -23.66 11.24 -4.76
C LYS A 76 -23.33 12.45 -5.63
N ASN A 77 -22.84 12.21 -6.84
CA ASN A 77 -22.65 13.24 -7.86
C ASN A 77 -22.98 12.68 -9.25
N LYS A 78 -23.17 13.56 -10.23
CA LYS A 78 -23.66 13.19 -11.57
C LYS A 78 -22.77 12.20 -12.32
N HIS A 79 -21.46 12.24 -12.07
CA HIS A 79 -20.45 11.44 -12.77
C HIS A 79 -19.79 10.39 -11.87
N VAL A 80 -20.42 10.03 -10.74
CA VAL A 80 -19.77 9.22 -9.70
C VAL A 80 -19.41 7.82 -10.18
N GLU A 81 -20.24 7.22 -11.03
CA GLU A 81 -19.98 5.88 -11.58
C GLU A 81 -18.73 5.88 -12.47
N PHE A 82 -18.58 6.90 -13.33
CA PHE A 82 -17.40 7.07 -14.16
C PHE A 82 -16.13 7.17 -13.31
N PHE A 83 -16.12 8.07 -12.32
CA PHE A 83 -14.95 8.26 -11.46
C PHE A 83 -14.65 7.04 -10.59
N ARG A 84 -15.70 6.35 -10.11
CA ARG A 84 -15.55 5.12 -9.34
C ARG A 84 -14.93 4.02 -10.20
N ASN A 85 -15.40 3.85 -11.44
CA ASN A 85 -14.83 2.87 -12.36
C ASN A 85 -13.37 3.20 -12.66
N LEU A 86 -13.05 4.47 -12.94
CA LEU A 86 -11.67 4.90 -13.17
C LEU A 86 -10.77 4.60 -11.97
N TYR A 87 -11.22 4.89 -10.74
CA TYR A 87 -10.48 4.56 -9.52
C TYR A 87 -10.26 3.04 -9.37
N LEU A 88 -11.30 2.23 -9.60
CA LEU A 88 -11.20 0.77 -9.52
C LEU A 88 -10.24 0.22 -10.58
N THR A 89 -10.27 0.74 -11.80
CA THR A 89 -9.30 0.41 -12.84
C THR A 89 -7.85 0.65 -12.36
N PHE A 90 -7.57 1.80 -11.74
CA PHE A 90 -6.24 2.08 -11.20
C PHE A 90 -5.84 1.14 -10.05
N LEU A 91 -6.78 0.69 -9.22
CA LEU A 91 -6.50 -0.28 -8.16
C LEU A 91 -6.22 -1.69 -8.70
N GLU A 92 -6.80 -2.03 -9.85
CA GLU A 92 -6.62 -3.33 -10.50
C GLU A 92 -5.39 -3.40 -11.40
N TYR A 93 -4.80 -2.24 -11.74
CA TYR A 93 -3.58 -2.19 -12.54
C TYR A 93 -2.39 -2.82 -11.83
N ASP A 94 -1.62 -3.59 -12.59
CA ASP A 94 -0.32 -4.09 -12.16
C ASP A 94 0.65 -2.91 -12.03
N GLY A 95 1.15 -2.67 -10.82
CA GLY A 95 2.10 -1.60 -10.54
C GLY A 95 3.40 -1.73 -11.35
N ASN A 96 3.75 -2.93 -11.85
CA ASN A 96 4.90 -3.14 -12.72
C ASN A 96 4.78 -2.42 -14.07
N LEU A 97 3.58 -2.02 -14.48
CA LEU A 97 3.38 -1.15 -15.65
C LEU A 97 4.19 0.14 -15.56
N LEU A 98 4.38 0.69 -14.35
CA LEU A 98 5.16 1.91 -14.15
C LEU A 98 6.67 1.71 -14.32
N ARG A 99 7.18 0.47 -14.21
CA ARG A 99 8.60 0.16 -14.46
C ARG A 99 8.96 0.21 -15.94
N ARG A 100 7.97 0.13 -16.84
CA ARG A 100 8.16 0.09 -18.29
C ARG A 100 8.25 1.47 -18.95
N GLU A 101 8.30 2.55 -18.16
CA GLU A 101 8.36 3.93 -18.66
C GLU A 101 7.34 4.19 -19.80
N LEU A 102 6.06 3.83 -19.57
CA LEU A 102 4.99 3.90 -20.58
C LEU A 102 4.82 5.29 -21.23
N PHE A 103 5.36 6.33 -20.60
CA PHE A 103 5.37 7.70 -21.09
C PHE A 103 6.81 8.21 -21.14
N GLY A 104 7.36 8.39 -22.34
CA GLY A 104 8.69 8.97 -22.53
C GLY A 104 8.70 10.47 -22.25
N CYS A 105 9.71 10.95 -21.53
CA CYS A 105 10.01 12.37 -21.44
C CYS A 105 10.92 12.78 -22.62
N ALA A 106 10.52 13.79 -23.39
CA ALA A 106 11.20 14.20 -24.62
C ALA A 106 12.63 14.76 -24.45
N SER A 107 13.19 14.79 -23.24
CA SER A 107 14.37 15.60 -22.92
C SER A 107 15.45 14.91 -22.08
N LEU A 108 15.35 13.59 -21.83
CA LEU A 108 16.44 12.86 -21.17
C LEU A 108 17.01 11.84 -22.16
N PRO A 109 18.34 11.81 -22.39
CA PRO A 109 18.94 10.65 -23.02
C PRO A 109 18.51 9.42 -22.22
N SER A 110 18.02 8.40 -22.91
CA SER A 110 17.63 7.14 -22.28
C SER A 110 18.76 6.73 -21.32
N PRO A 111 18.48 6.50 -20.03
CA PRO A 111 19.49 5.96 -19.14
C PRO A 111 20.10 4.70 -19.81
N PRO A 112 21.40 4.41 -19.60
CA PRO A 112 22.01 3.20 -20.15
C PRO A 112 21.06 2.04 -19.85
N SER A 113 20.73 1.23 -20.87
CA SER A 113 19.74 0.16 -20.72
C SER A 113 20.06 -0.57 -19.43
N ASN A 114 19.09 -0.59 -18.51
CA ASN A 114 19.26 -1.19 -17.19
C ASN A 114 19.92 -2.55 -17.40
N GLN A 115 20.96 -2.88 -16.63
CA GLN A 115 21.66 -4.18 -16.76
C GLN A 115 20.68 -5.36 -16.75
N LEU A 116 19.54 -5.20 -16.06
CA LEU A 116 18.41 -6.12 -16.09
C LEU A 116 17.76 -6.28 -17.48
N GLN A 117 17.53 -5.18 -18.21
CA GLN A 117 16.97 -5.20 -19.56
C GLN A 117 17.90 -5.96 -20.52
N GLN A 118 19.20 -5.67 -20.47
CA GLN A 118 20.20 -6.39 -21.26
C GLN A 118 20.21 -7.88 -20.90
N ALA A 119 20.25 -8.21 -19.61
CA ALA A 119 20.23 -9.60 -19.15
C ALA A 119 18.96 -10.36 -19.56
N LEU A 120 17.81 -9.67 -19.67
CA LEU A 120 16.55 -10.26 -20.15
C LEU A 120 16.57 -10.47 -21.67
N GLU A 121 17.14 -9.53 -22.44
CA GLU A 121 17.28 -9.62 -23.90
C GLU A 121 18.30 -10.70 -24.32
N GLU A 122 19.28 -11.01 -23.47
CA GLU A 122 20.26 -12.08 -23.67
C GLU A 122 19.71 -13.49 -23.39
N LEU A 123 18.49 -13.61 -22.84
CA LEU A 123 17.89 -14.92 -22.59
C LEU A 123 17.46 -15.59 -23.89
N ASP A 124 17.90 -16.84 -24.07
CA ASP A 124 17.46 -17.71 -25.16
C ASP A 124 16.08 -18.30 -24.86
N GLU A 125 15.07 -17.91 -25.65
CA GLU A 125 13.68 -18.39 -25.51
C GLU A 125 13.52 -19.88 -25.80
N ASP A 126 14.44 -20.49 -26.57
CA ASP A 126 14.43 -21.93 -26.88
C ASP A 126 15.08 -22.76 -25.75
N ASP A 127 15.68 -22.12 -24.75
CA ASP A 127 16.32 -22.81 -23.64
C ASP A 127 15.27 -23.45 -22.71
N PRO A 128 15.35 -24.76 -22.41
CA PRO A 128 14.42 -25.43 -21.49
C PRO A 128 14.34 -24.82 -20.08
N CYS A 129 15.39 -24.09 -19.66
CA CYS A 129 15.50 -23.40 -18.39
C CYS A 129 15.22 -21.88 -18.51
N TYR A 130 14.68 -21.41 -19.63
CA TYR A 130 14.35 -19.99 -19.88
C TYR A 130 13.56 -19.37 -18.72
N ASP A 131 12.45 -20.01 -18.31
CA ASP A 131 11.60 -19.47 -17.26
C ASP A 131 12.33 -19.37 -15.91
N PHE A 132 13.21 -20.32 -15.58
CA PHE A 132 14.02 -20.26 -14.35
C PHE A 132 15.06 -19.15 -14.38
N ARG A 133 15.74 -18.94 -15.52
CA ARG A 133 16.69 -17.83 -15.69
C ARG A 133 15.98 -16.49 -15.61
N ARG A 134 14.83 -16.36 -16.26
CA ARG A 134 13.98 -15.18 -16.19
C ARG A 134 13.52 -14.91 -14.74
N GLN A 135 13.12 -15.95 -14.02
CA GLN A 135 12.73 -15.84 -12.60
C GLN A 135 13.91 -15.39 -11.73
N HIS A 136 15.13 -15.87 -11.99
CA HIS A 136 16.33 -15.46 -11.25
C HIS A 136 16.60 -13.95 -11.38
N LEU A 137 16.33 -13.37 -12.56
CA LEU A 137 16.47 -11.94 -12.82
C LEU A 137 15.30 -11.10 -12.27
N THR A 138 14.19 -11.74 -11.90
CA THR A 138 12.97 -11.04 -11.48
C THR A 138 13.15 -10.37 -10.13
N GLN A 139 13.03 -9.04 -10.10
CA GLN A 139 13.07 -8.26 -8.87
C GLN A 139 11.65 -7.92 -8.39
N HIS A 140 11.13 -8.75 -7.50
CA HIS A 140 9.81 -8.53 -6.92
C HIS A 140 9.73 -7.20 -6.17
N ARG A 141 8.60 -6.51 -6.34
CA ARG A 141 8.24 -5.39 -5.46
C ARG A 141 7.79 -5.93 -4.11
N VAL A 142 8.28 -5.31 -3.04
CA VAL A 142 7.93 -5.70 -1.66
C VAL A 142 7.43 -4.48 -0.91
N HIS A 143 6.26 -4.59 -0.29
CA HIS A 143 5.71 -3.61 0.64
C HIS A 143 5.79 -4.19 2.05
N LEU A 144 6.79 -3.76 2.81
CA LEU A 144 7.00 -4.19 4.18
C LEU A 144 6.01 -3.49 5.13
N PHE A 145 5.49 -4.22 6.11
CA PHE A 145 4.57 -3.66 7.12
C PHE A 145 3.36 -2.96 6.48
N PHE A 146 2.70 -3.66 5.56
CA PHE A 146 1.55 -3.19 4.79
C PHE A 146 0.38 -2.74 5.67
N LEU A 147 0.23 -3.34 6.85
CA LEU A 147 -0.65 -2.88 7.92
C LEU A 147 0.19 -2.38 9.10
N GLN A 148 -0.43 -1.55 9.94
CA GLN A 148 0.21 -1.01 11.13
C GLN A 148 0.79 -2.14 11.99
N TYR A 149 2.10 -2.08 12.20
CA TYR A 149 2.84 -3.03 13.01
C TYR A 149 3.51 -2.28 14.16
N GLU A 150 3.21 -2.71 15.38
CA GLU A 150 3.81 -2.22 16.61
C GLU A 150 4.30 -3.43 17.39
N PHE A 151 5.61 -3.51 17.56
CA PHE A 151 6.25 -4.49 18.43
C PHE A 151 7.20 -3.77 19.38
N LEU A 152 7.27 -4.28 20.61
CA LEU A 152 7.92 -3.62 21.74
C LEU A 152 9.36 -3.22 21.38
N ALA A 153 9.75 -1.99 21.73
CA ALA A 153 11.12 -1.49 21.53
C ALA A 153 12.18 -2.31 22.28
N LEU A 154 11.76 -3.15 23.24
CA LEU A 154 12.57 -4.09 23.99
C LEU A 154 11.83 -5.44 24.05
N PRO A 155 12.00 -6.32 23.05
CA PRO A 155 11.49 -7.67 23.14
C PRO A 155 12.13 -8.42 24.30
N ASN A 156 11.39 -9.37 24.89
CA ASN A 156 12.01 -10.26 25.86
C ASN A 156 13.05 -11.12 25.14
N PRO A 157 14.18 -11.43 25.78
CA PRO A 157 15.27 -12.18 25.14
C PRO A 157 14.89 -13.62 24.77
N THR A 158 13.72 -14.09 25.21
CA THR A 158 13.19 -15.42 24.88
C THR A 158 11.95 -15.37 23.99
N ASP A 159 11.54 -14.18 23.53
CA ASP A 159 10.42 -14.09 22.59
C ASP A 159 10.74 -14.84 21.29
N VAL A 160 9.71 -15.49 20.74
CA VAL A 160 9.77 -16.26 19.49
C VAL A 160 8.79 -15.63 18.49
N THR A 161 9.26 -15.31 17.28
CA THR A 161 8.38 -14.86 16.19
C THR A 161 7.94 -16.05 15.36
N LEU A 162 6.63 -16.23 15.18
CA LEU A 162 6.11 -17.18 14.19
C LEU A 162 6.31 -16.58 12.80
N VAL A 163 6.94 -17.36 11.92
CA VAL A 163 7.22 -16.94 10.55
C VAL A 163 6.51 -17.87 9.60
N ALA A 164 5.72 -17.31 8.70
CA ALA A 164 5.06 -18.06 7.65
C ALA A 164 4.95 -17.22 6.37
N GLN A 165 4.58 -17.89 5.29
CA GLN A 165 4.31 -17.27 4.01
C GLN A 165 3.03 -17.88 3.43
N LEU A 166 2.28 -17.09 2.66
CA LEU A 166 1.01 -17.52 2.11
C LEU A 166 0.60 -16.75 0.85
N SER A 167 -0.35 -17.31 0.13
CA SER A 167 -1.08 -16.66 -0.96
C SER A 167 -2.53 -16.36 -0.54
N MET A 168 -3.25 -15.65 -1.42
CA MET A 168 -4.63 -15.22 -1.21
C MET A 168 -5.60 -16.36 -0.85
N ASP A 169 -5.41 -17.56 -1.41
CA ASP A 169 -6.24 -18.75 -1.18
C ASP A 169 -6.13 -19.32 0.24
N ARG A 170 -5.08 -18.95 0.99
CA ARG A 170 -4.82 -19.42 2.36
C ARG A 170 -5.15 -18.40 3.44
N LEU A 171 -5.77 -17.27 3.09
CA LEU A 171 -6.12 -16.21 4.05
C LEU A 171 -6.99 -16.69 5.23
N GLN A 172 -7.82 -17.70 5.01
CA GLN A 172 -8.66 -18.32 6.05
C GLN A 172 -7.85 -18.86 7.24
N MET A 173 -6.58 -19.21 7.03
CA MET A 173 -5.70 -19.72 8.10
C MET A 173 -5.19 -18.60 9.03
N LEU A 174 -5.16 -17.35 8.57
CA LEU A 174 -4.56 -16.24 9.32
C LEU A 174 -5.23 -15.99 10.65
N GLU A 175 -6.57 -15.95 10.68
CA GLU A 175 -7.29 -15.74 11.93
C GLU A 175 -7.04 -16.88 12.92
N ALA A 176 -7.01 -18.11 12.43
CA ALA A 176 -6.76 -19.28 13.27
C ALA A 176 -5.34 -19.24 13.84
N ILE A 177 -4.32 -18.96 13.02
CA ILE A 177 -2.94 -18.78 13.51
C ILE A 177 -2.86 -17.65 14.54
N CYS A 178 -3.53 -16.53 14.28
CA CYS A 178 -3.57 -15.40 15.22
C CYS A 178 -4.27 -15.74 16.55
N LYS A 179 -5.22 -16.68 16.57
CA LYS A 179 -5.84 -17.17 17.81
C LYS A 179 -4.94 -18.15 18.57
N HIS A 180 -4.14 -18.94 17.85
CA HIS A 180 -3.30 -19.98 18.43
C HIS A 180 -1.92 -19.47 18.87
N TRP A 181 -1.44 -18.39 18.27
CA TRP A 181 -0.12 -17.81 18.55
C TRP A 181 -0.24 -16.39 19.10
N ALA A 182 -0.15 -16.22 20.42
CA ALA A 182 -0.25 -14.92 21.07
C ALA A 182 0.97 -14.01 20.80
N GLY A 183 2.14 -14.61 20.54
CA GLY A 183 3.41 -13.93 20.28
C GLY A 183 3.46 -13.16 18.96
N PRO A 184 4.61 -12.52 18.65
CA PRO A 184 4.82 -11.82 17.40
C PRO A 184 4.74 -12.77 16.20
N ILE A 185 4.25 -12.25 15.07
CA ILE A 185 4.12 -12.99 13.82
C ILE A 185 4.70 -12.14 12.69
N SER A 186 5.45 -12.76 11.78
CA SER A 186 5.91 -12.17 10.52
C SER A 186 5.42 -13.00 9.33
N LEU A 187 4.68 -12.37 8.43
CA LEU A 187 4.04 -13.01 7.28
C LEU A 187 4.47 -12.36 5.97
N ALA A 188 4.90 -13.16 5.01
CA ALA A 188 5.02 -12.74 3.62
C ALA A 188 3.81 -13.22 2.80
N LEU A 189 3.08 -12.29 2.21
CA LEU A 189 1.88 -12.54 1.41
C LEU A 189 2.19 -12.34 -0.07
N TYR A 190 2.02 -13.39 -0.88
CA TYR A 190 2.22 -13.33 -2.33
C TYR A 190 0.91 -12.96 -3.04
N MET A 191 0.79 -11.70 -3.46
CA MET A 191 -0.47 -11.11 -3.93
C MET A 191 -0.29 -10.19 -5.13
N SER A 192 -1.31 -10.05 -5.98
CA SER A 192 -1.40 -8.95 -6.94
C SER A 192 -1.77 -7.63 -6.24
N ASP A 193 -1.66 -6.51 -6.95
CA ASP A 193 -2.15 -5.21 -6.47
C ASP A 193 -3.62 -5.24 -6.05
N ALA A 194 -4.47 -5.87 -6.87
CA ALA A 194 -5.89 -6.05 -6.57
C ALA A 194 -6.12 -6.91 -5.31
N GLU A 195 -5.39 -8.02 -5.18
CA GLU A 195 -5.46 -8.91 -4.02
C GLU A 195 -5.00 -8.20 -2.74
N ALA A 196 -3.95 -7.37 -2.80
CA ALA A 196 -3.49 -6.58 -1.65
C ALA A 196 -4.58 -5.62 -1.15
N GLN A 197 -5.33 -4.98 -2.06
CA GLN A 197 -6.48 -4.14 -1.71
C GLN A 197 -7.62 -4.95 -1.10
N GLN A 198 -7.86 -6.17 -1.60
CA GLN A 198 -8.85 -7.08 -1.02
C GLN A 198 -8.43 -7.55 0.38
N PHE A 199 -7.15 -7.86 0.57
CA PHE A 199 -6.57 -8.24 1.86
C PHE A 199 -6.70 -7.11 2.89
N LEU A 200 -6.45 -5.85 2.52
CA LEU A 200 -6.67 -4.70 3.40
C LEU A 200 -8.10 -4.68 3.95
N ARG A 201 -9.11 -4.86 3.08
CA ARG A 201 -10.52 -4.90 3.50
C ARG A 201 -10.82 -6.10 4.39
N TYR A 202 -10.26 -7.26 4.05
CA TYR A 202 -10.41 -8.49 4.84
C TYR A 202 -9.85 -8.30 6.26
N ALA A 203 -8.61 -7.81 6.39
CA ALA A 203 -7.98 -7.59 7.68
C ALA A 203 -8.69 -6.54 8.53
N GLN A 204 -9.22 -5.47 7.90
CA GLN A 204 -10.01 -4.44 8.59
C GLN A 204 -11.38 -4.94 9.06
N ALA A 205 -12.00 -5.88 8.35
CA ALA A 205 -13.29 -6.46 8.71
C ALA A 205 -13.15 -7.55 9.79
N SER A 206 -11.97 -8.17 9.92
CA SER A 206 -11.71 -9.18 10.94
C SER A 206 -11.42 -8.54 12.29
N GLU A 207 -12.25 -8.85 13.29
CA GLU A 207 -12.03 -8.39 14.68
C GLU A 207 -10.69 -8.87 15.25
N VAL A 208 -10.25 -10.08 14.85
CA VAL A 208 -9.01 -10.68 15.34
C VAL A 208 -7.79 -9.99 14.75
N LEU A 209 -7.78 -9.80 13.42
CA LEU A 209 -6.62 -9.22 12.74
C LEU A 209 -6.50 -7.72 13.01
N SER A 210 -7.62 -6.99 13.03
CA SER A 210 -7.63 -5.55 13.29
C SER A 210 -7.25 -5.18 14.74
N ALA A 211 -7.52 -6.05 15.71
CA ALA A 211 -7.14 -5.84 17.10
C ALA A 211 -5.65 -6.10 17.39
N ARG A 212 -4.94 -6.81 16.50
CA ARG A 212 -3.55 -7.22 16.73
C ARG A 212 -2.56 -6.35 15.96
N ARG A 213 -1.67 -5.69 16.70
CA ARG A 213 -0.58 -4.89 16.12
C ARG A 213 0.78 -5.59 16.11
N ASN A 214 0.90 -6.77 16.73
CA ASN A 214 2.13 -7.57 16.74
C ASN A 214 2.21 -8.59 15.59
N VAL A 215 1.51 -8.33 14.48
CA VAL A 215 1.54 -9.16 13.27
C VAL A 215 2.05 -8.30 12.12
N ALA A 216 3.23 -8.64 11.60
CA ALA A 216 3.82 -7.97 10.45
C ALA A 216 3.33 -8.63 9.16
N TYR A 217 2.72 -7.83 8.29
CA TYR A 217 2.24 -8.27 6.99
C TYR A 217 3.11 -7.64 5.90
N HIS A 218 3.85 -8.46 5.16
CA HIS A 218 4.72 -8.02 4.07
C HIS A 218 4.13 -8.50 2.74
N ILE A 219 3.72 -7.58 1.87
CA ILE A 219 3.21 -7.96 0.55
C ILE A 219 4.38 -8.10 -0.42
N VAL A 220 4.55 -9.27 -1.00
CA VAL A 220 5.43 -9.51 -2.14
C VAL A 220 4.55 -9.61 -3.38
N TYR A 221 4.71 -8.68 -4.31
CA TYR A 221 3.80 -8.60 -5.43
C TYR A 221 4.08 -9.70 -6.46
N LYS A 222 2.99 -10.28 -6.98
CA LYS A 222 3.02 -11.33 -8.00
C LYS A 222 3.78 -10.85 -9.23
N GLU A 223 4.79 -11.62 -9.64
CA GLU A 223 5.59 -11.37 -10.83
C GLU A 223 6.18 -12.69 -11.32
N GLY A 224 6.10 -12.94 -12.62
CA GLY A 224 6.48 -14.24 -13.20
C GLY A 224 5.43 -15.33 -12.97
N GLN A 225 5.79 -16.56 -13.36
CA GLN A 225 4.87 -17.72 -13.33
C GLN A 225 5.04 -18.57 -12.08
N PHE A 226 6.17 -18.46 -11.38
CA PHE A 226 6.49 -19.32 -10.25
C PHE A 226 6.08 -18.69 -8.92
N TYR A 227 5.90 -19.56 -7.93
CA TYR A 227 5.72 -19.18 -6.55
C TYR A 227 7.08 -19.08 -5.85
N PRO A 228 7.57 -17.87 -5.49
CA PRO A 228 8.95 -17.70 -5.04
C PRO A 228 9.10 -17.99 -3.54
N ILE A 229 8.86 -19.25 -3.12
CA ILE A 229 8.75 -19.65 -1.70
C ILE A 229 9.93 -19.20 -0.83
N ASN A 230 11.16 -19.34 -1.34
CA ASN A 230 12.37 -18.96 -0.59
C ASN A 230 12.48 -17.45 -0.42
N LEU A 231 12.11 -16.67 -1.43
CA LEU A 231 12.07 -15.21 -1.32
C LEU A 231 11.05 -14.78 -0.26
N LEU A 232 9.85 -15.36 -0.28
CA LEU A 232 8.80 -15.05 0.70
C LEU A 232 9.26 -15.35 2.13
N ARG A 233 9.84 -16.55 2.36
CA ARG A 233 10.41 -16.92 3.66
C ARG A 233 11.50 -15.92 4.09
N ASN A 234 12.40 -15.56 3.20
CA ASN A 234 13.47 -14.61 3.49
C ASN A 234 12.93 -13.21 3.82
N VAL A 235 11.92 -12.73 3.10
CA VAL A 235 11.26 -11.44 3.41
C VAL A 235 10.66 -11.46 4.82
N ALA A 236 9.94 -12.53 5.18
CA ALA A 236 9.35 -12.63 6.51
C ALA A 236 10.43 -12.76 7.61
N LEU A 237 11.46 -13.59 7.40
CA LEU A 237 12.58 -13.79 8.33
C LEU A 237 13.39 -12.51 8.56
N ALA A 238 13.73 -11.78 7.49
CA ALA A 238 14.57 -10.58 7.57
C ALA A 238 13.91 -9.45 8.37
N ASN A 239 12.60 -9.51 8.58
CA ASN A 239 11.82 -8.50 9.30
C ASN A 239 11.35 -8.96 10.69
N THR A 240 11.87 -10.08 11.20
CA THR A 240 11.67 -10.47 12.60
C THR A 240 12.61 -9.69 13.52
N GLN A 241 12.12 -9.34 14.72
CA GLN A 241 12.92 -8.62 15.73
C GLN A 241 13.31 -9.49 16.93
N THR A 242 12.79 -10.71 17.02
CA THR A 242 13.07 -11.62 18.12
C THR A 242 14.33 -12.45 17.85
N PRO A 243 15.05 -12.90 18.89
CA PRO A 243 16.24 -13.73 18.72
C PRO A 243 15.92 -15.14 18.20
N TYR A 244 14.70 -15.64 18.45
CA TYR A 244 14.25 -16.95 17.99
C TYR A 244 13.07 -16.83 17.03
N VAL A 245 12.97 -17.79 16.11
CA VAL A 245 11.89 -17.87 15.13
C VAL A 245 11.30 -19.27 15.09
N PHE A 246 9.98 -19.33 14.92
CA PHE A 246 9.25 -20.56 14.67
C PHE A 246 8.73 -20.52 13.22
N LEU A 247 9.54 -21.03 12.30
CA LEU A 247 9.20 -21.09 10.87
C LEU A 247 8.23 -22.25 10.62
N THR A 248 7.06 -21.96 10.06
CA THR A 248 6.04 -22.97 9.77
C THR A 248 5.34 -22.70 8.44
N ASP A 249 4.76 -23.74 7.84
CA ASP A 249 3.88 -23.58 6.70
C ASP A 249 2.49 -23.15 7.18
N ILE A 250 1.81 -22.30 6.40
CA ILE A 250 0.55 -21.66 6.80
C ILE A 250 -0.59 -22.67 7.07
N ASP A 251 -0.48 -23.88 6.54
CA ASP A 251 -1.49 -24.93 6.70
C ASP A 251 -1.40 -25.61 8.08
N PHE A 252 -0.37 -25.35 8.88
CA PHE A 252 -0.23 -25.90 10.22
C PHE A 252 -0.65 -24.91 11.29
N LEU A 253 -1.58 -25.33 12.16
CA LEU A 253 -1.97 -24.58 13.33
C LEU A 253 -1.12 -25.01 14.54
N PRO A 254 -0.39 -24.09 15.18
CA PRO A 254 0.26 -24.34 16.47
C PRO A 254 -0.76 -24.83 17.50
N MET A 255 -0.37 -25.69 18.43
CA MET A 255 -1.23 -25.96 19.60
C MET A 255 -1.36 -24.69 20.46
N TYR A 256 -2.52 -24.53 21.11
CA TYR A 256 -2.69 -23.46 22.09
C TYR A 256 -1.61 -23.54 23.18
N GLY A 257 -1.04 -22.38 23.52
CA GLY A 257 0.04 -22.28 24.52
C GLY A 257 1.44 -22.66 24.01
N LEU A 258 1.61 -23.02 22.73
CA LEU A 258 2.94 -23.35 22.19
C LEU A 258 3.93 -22.19 22.30
N TYR A 259 3.47 -20.95 22.09
CA TYR A 259 4.31 -19.77 22.22
C TYR A 259 4.91 -19.66 23.63
N ASP A 260 4.08 -19.83 24.67
CA ASP A 260 4.54 -19.75 26.06
C ASP A 260 5.46 -20.91 26.44
N TYR A 261 5.27 -22.08 25.82
CA TYR A 261 6.13 -23.24 26.02
C TYR A 261 7.54 -23.07 25.39
N LEU A 262 7.63 -22.36 24.27
CA LEU A 262 8.89 -22.11 23.57
C LEU A 262 9.69 -20.93 24.14
N ARG A 263 9.05 -20.09 24.97
CA ARG A 263 9.58 -18.85 25.53
C ARG A 263 10.19 -19.04 26.92
#